data_AF-A0A0F9T311-F1
#
_entry.id   AF-A0A0F9T311-F1
#
_cell.length_a   1.000
_cell.length_b   1.000
_cell.length_c   1.000
_cell.angle_alpha   90.00
_cell.angle_beta   90.00
_cell.angle_gamma   90.00
#
_symmetry.space_group_name_H-M   'P 1'
#
loop_
_entity.id
_entity.type
_entity.pdbx_description
1 polymer ?
#
loop_
_entity_poly.entity_id
_entity_poly.type
_entity_poly.pdbx_seq_one_letter_code
_entity_poly.pdbx_strand_id
1 'polypeptide(L)'
;MPGKIIDETGHKYDRLTIIRYAGRNAYREALWLCFCDCGGEIVTRGSSLRLGDTKSCGCLRKDKKINEIGNKYGRLTVINDGHQNARGAFHWLCLCDCGAKVTIKGGHLRSGATKSCGCLHKEIVSAACANQSGKNNPNYTNGNFTGFCTKSKKNFTSLSVNVTTTLVKNVTRRKKNSYRN
;
A
#
# COMPACT_ATOMS: atom_id res chain seq x y z
N MET A 1 32.51 26.64 -20.44
CA MET A 1 32.08 26.66 -21.85
C MET A 1 30.66 26.08 -21.91
N PRO A 2 29.67 26.75 -22.53
CA PRO A 2 28.33 26.15 -22.67
C PRO A 2 28.44 24.92 -23.57
N GLY A 3 27.98 23.76 -23.08
CA GLY A 3 27.99 22.51 -23.85
C GLY A 3 27.17 22.65 -25.13
N LYS A 4 27.64 22.03 -26.21
CA LYS A 4 26.97 21.99 -27.52
C LYS A 4 25.56 21.41 -27.33
N ILE A 5 24.53 22.18 -27.68
CA ILE A 5 23.16 21.66 -27.74
C ILE A 5 23.08 20.79 -29.00
N ILE A 6 22.70 19.53 -28.81
CA ILE A 6 22.32 18.63 -29.89
C ILE A 6 20.84 18.91 -30.15
N ASP A 7 20.47 19.20 -31.39
CA ASP A 7 19.06 19.29 -31.76
C ASP A 7 18.48 17.87 -31.82
N GLU A 8 17.43 17.63 -31.06
CA GLU A 8 16.77 16.33 -30.94
C GLU A 8 15.29 16.42 -31.37
N THR A 9 14.88 17.52 -32.00
CA THR A 9 13.50 17.69 -32.48
C THR A 9 13.09 16.57 -33.44
N GLY A 10 11.89 16.03 -33.24
CA GLY A 10 11.34 14.94 -34.05
C GLY A 10 11.86 13.54 -33.72
N HIS A 11 12.87 13.40 -32.87
CA HIS A 11 13.35 12.08 -32.46
C HIS A 11 12.38 11.42 -31.47
N LYS A 12 12.22 10.08 -31.61
CA LYS A 12 11.42 9.25 -30.72
C LYS A 12 12.32 8.41 -29.81
N TYR A 13 12.08 8.48 -28.51
CA TYR A 13 12.73 7.71 -27.46
C TYR A 13 11.67 6.94 -26.69
N ASP A 14 11.70 5.59 -26.76
CA ASP A 14 10.66 4.73 -26.20
C ASP A 14 9.23 5.19 -26.62
N ARG A 15 8.41 5.66 -25.67
CA ARG A 15 7.05 6.17 -25.91
C ARG A 15 6.98 7.69 -26.01
N LEU A 16 8.11 8.39 -26.10
CA LEU A 16 8.21 9.85 -26.08
C LEU A 16 8.74 10.38 -27.41
N THR A 17 8.01 11.28 -28.04
CA THR A 17 8.41 11.99 -29.25
C THR A 17 8.76 13.42 -28.89
N ILE A 18 9.96 13.88 -29.23
CA ILE A 18 10.41 15.24 -28.91
C ILE A 18 9.73 16.22 -29.86
N ILE A 19 8.99 17.17 -29.30
CA ILE A 19 8.29 18.22 -30.05
C ILE A 19 9.21 19.43 -30.23
N ARG A 20 9.70 20.00 -29.13
CA ARG A 20 10.47 21.25 -29.15
C ARG A 20 11.33 21.45 -27.92
N TYR A 21 12.28 22.37 -28.04
CA TYR A 21 13.07 22.86 -26.93
C TYR A 21 12.21 23.64 -25.92
N ALA A 22 12.41 23.35 -24.63
CA ALA A 22 11.65 23.90 -23.51
C ALA A 22 12.49 24.75 -22.55
N GLY A 23 13.74 25.07 -22.90
CA GLY A 23 14.63 25.91 -22.10
C GLY A 23 15.78 25.14 -21.46
N ARG A 24 16.39 25.72 -20.42
CA ARG A 24 17.47 25.08 -19.65
C ARG A 24 17.12 25.02 -18.18
N ASN A 25 17.61 23.99 -17.50
CA ASN A 25 17.56 23.93 -16.04
C ASN A 25 18.69 24.76 -15.40
N ALA A 26 18.72 24.83 -14.06
CA ALA A 26 19.77 25.51 -13.30
C ALA A 26 21.19 24.95 -13.58
N TYR A 27 21.29 23.67 -13.96
CA TYR A 27 22.52 22.99 -14.34
C TYR A 27 22.91 23.20 -15.82
N ARG A 28 22.21 24.10 -16.53
CA ARG A 28 22.42 24.44 -17.94
C ARG A 28 22.16 23.27 -18.90
N GLU A 29 21.45 22.23 -18.49
CA GLU A 29 21.03 21.14 -19.35
C GLU A 29 19.83 21.54 -20.20
N ALA A 30 19.79 21.10 -21.46
CA ALA A 30 18.66 21.31 -22.36
C ALA A 30 17.43 20.50 -21.92
N LEU A 31 16.32 21.20 -21.75
CA LEU A 31 15.00 20.63 -21.50
C LEU A 31 14.22 20.56 -22.82
N TRP A 32 13.48 19.46 -22.99
CA TRP A 32 12.69 19.17 -24.17
C TRP A 32 11.26 18.84 -23.79
N LEU A 33 10.31 19.45 -24.50
CA LEU A 33 8.90 19.10 -24.44
C LEU A 33 8.67 17.86 -25.32
N CYS A 34 8.13 16.81 -24.73
CA CYS A 34 7.90 15.53 -25.38
C CYS A 34 6.41 15.18 -25.34
N PHE A 35 5.90 14.66 -26.45
CA PHE A 35 4.59 14.04 -26.54
C PHE A 35 4.71 12.55 -26.28
N CYS A 36 3.90 12.01 -25.38
CA CYS A 36 3.87 10.58 -25.13
C CYS A 36 2.77 9.91 -25.94
N ASP A 37 3.02 8.68 -26.38
CA ASP A 37 2.02 7.81 -27.03
C ASP A 37 0.74 7.64 -26.15
N CYS A 38 0.84 7.93 -24.85
CA CYS A 38 -0.27 7.99 -23.90
C CYS A 38 -1.26 9.16 -24.13
N GLY A 39 -0.93 10.10 -25.03
CA GLY A 39 -1.64 11.37 -25.21
C GLY A 39 -1.25 12.47 -24.21
N GLY A 40 -0.29 12.19 -23.32
CA GLY A 40 0.19 13.11 -22.31
C GLY A 40 1.50 13.79 -22.70
N GLU A 41 1.71 15.01 -22.23
CA GLU A 41 2.94 15.78 -22.48
C GLU A 41 3.83 15.81 -21.23
N ILE A 42 5.15 15.83 -21.44
CA ILE A 42 6.15 15.91 -20.37
C ILE A 42 7.34 16.76 -20.81
N VAL A 43 7.87 17.56 -19.87
CA VAL A 43 9.16 18.24 -20.04
C VAL A 43 10.23 17.43 -19.33
N THR A 44 11.25 16.98 -20.06
CA THR A 44 12.36 16.20 -19.50
C THR A 44 13.70 16.65 -20.09
N ARG A 45 14.79 16.17 -19.51
CA ARG A 45 16.16 16.47 -19.97
C ARG A 45 16.53 15.61 -21.16
N GLY A 46 17.24 16.19 -22.13
CA GLY A 46 17.76 15.42 -23.27
C GLY A 46 18.71 14.30 -22.82
N SER A 47 19.50 14.53 -21.77
CA SER A 47 20.35 13.51 -21.15
C SER A 47 19.55 12.30 -20.65
N SER A 48 18.42 12.52 -19.98
CA SER A 48 17.55 11.46 -19.46
C SER A 48 16.79 10.68 -20.54
N LEU A 49 16.55 11.28 -21.71
CA LEU A 49 15.99 10.58 -22.88
C LEU A 49 17.04 9.65 -23.51
N ARG A 50 18.26 10.15 -23.73
CA ARG A 50 19.36 9.37 -24.31
C ARG A 50 19.82 8.21 -23.43
N LEU A 51 19.85 8.41 -22.10
CA LEU A 51 20.19 7.36 -21.13
C LEU A 51 19.06 6.36 -20.88
N GLY A 52 17.83 6.65 -21.32
CA GLY A 52 16.66 5.78 -21.15
C GLY A 52 16.05 5.81 -19.74
N ASP A 53 16.38 6.81 -18.92
CA ASP A 53 15.77 7.01 -17.59
C ASP A 53 14.28 7.40 -17.70
N THR A 54 13.92 8.18 -18.72
CA THR A 54 12.56 8.67 -18.94
C THR A 54 11.94 8.00 -20.17
N LYS A 55 11.13 6.97 -19.95
CA LYS A 55 10.51 6.18 -21.05
C LYS A 55 9.08 6.58 -21.41
N SER A 56 8.43 7.39 -20.57
CA SER A 56 7.02 7.80 -20.76
C SER A 56 6.67 9.05 -19.96
N CYS A 57 5.48 9.59 -20.20
CA CYS A 57 4.80 10.64 -19.42
C CYS A 57 4.57 10.27 -17.94
N GLY A 58 4.98 9.07 -17.49
CA GLY A 58 4.64 8.48 -16.19
C GLY A 58 3.50 7.46 -16.26
N CYS A 59 2.85 7.31 -17.43
CA CYS A 59 1.78 6.32 -17.62
C CYS A 59 2.24 4.88 -17.38
N LEU A 60 3.47 4.53 -17.78
CA LEU A 60 4.02 3.17 -17.56
C LEU A 60 4.02 2.77 -16.08
N ARG A 61 4.15 3.74 -15.17
CA ARG A 61 4.10 3.48 -13.71
C ARG A 61 2.67 3.37 -13.19
N LYS A 62 1.71 4.05 -13.82
CA LYS A 62 0.28 4.01 -13.44
C LYS A 62 -0.38 2.70 -13.87
N ASP A 63 -0.01 2.18 -15.03
CA ASP A 63 -0.63 0.98 -15.62
C ASP A 63 -0.19 -0.32 -14.92
N LYS A 64 0.94 -0.28 -14.21
CA LYS A 64 1.44 -1.44 -13.45
C LYS A 64 0.66 -1.57 -12.13
N LYS A 65 -0.64 -1.87 -12.20
CA LYS A 65 -1.39 -2.44 -11.05
C LYS A 65 -0.75 -3.80 -10.78
N ILE A 66 0.20 -3.84 -9.85
CA ILE A 66 0.82 -5.10 -9.41
C ILE A 66 -0.30 -5.91 -8.80
N ASN A 67 -0.68 -7.03 -9.41
CA ASN A 67 -1.59 -7.97 -8.77
C ASN A 67 -0.78 -8.80 -7.77
N GLU A 68 -0.98 -8.55 -6.48
CA GLU A 68 -0.33 -9.32 -5.41
C GLU A 68 -1.26 -10.36 -4.79
N ILE A 69 -2.46 -10.58 -5.34
CA ILE A 69 -3.43 -11.58 -4.85
C ILE A 69 -2.81 -12.97 -4.94
N GLY A 70 -2.84 -13.71 -3.83
CA GLY A 70 -2.26 -15.05 -3.70
C GLY A 70 -0.80 -15.07 -3.24
N ASN A 71 -0.10 -13.93 -3.23
CA ASN A 71 1.29 -13.88 -2.76
C ASN A 71 1.37 -14.01 -1.24
N LYS A 72 2.37 -14.76 -0.77
CA LYS A 72 2.67 -14.95 0.65
C LYS A 72 3.90 -14.15 1.06
N TYR A 73 3.76 -13.33 2.10
CA TYR A 73 4.79 -12.51 2.71
C TYR A 73 4.95 -12.87 4.20
N GLY A 74 5.89 -13.75 4.51
CA GLY A 74 6.06 -14.26 5.88
C GLY A 74 4.85 -15.10 6.31
N ARG A 75 4.12 -14.66 7.34
CA ARG A 75 2.86 -15.29 7.81
C ARG A 75 1.61 -14.67 7.19
N LEU A 76 1.74 -13.76 6.22
CA LEU A 76 0.62 -13.04 5.62
C LEU A 76 0.39 -13.50 4.20
N THR A 77 -0.85 -13.81 3.86
CA THR A 77 -1.28 -14.20 2.51
C THR A 77 -2.22 -13.13 1.98
N VAL A 78 -1.94 -12.58 0.80
CA VAL A 78 -2.80 -11.55 0.20
C VAL A 78 -4.06 -12.23 -0.37
N ILE A 79 -5.22 -11.85 0.15
CA ILE A 79 -6.51 -12.45 -0.24
C ILE A 79 -7.31 -11.57 -1.19
N ASN A 80 -7.22 -10.24 -1.07
CA ASN A 80 -7.97 -9.33 -1.93
C ASN A 80 -7.29 -7.97 -2.07
N ASP A 81 -7.67 -7.23 -3.12
CA ASP A 81 -7.33 -5.81 -3.17
C ASP A 81 -8.00 -5.04 -2.04
N GLY A 82 -7.24 -4.14 -1.44
CA GLY A 82 -7.76 -3.19 -0.46
C GLY A 82 -8.10 -1.86 -1.12
N HIS A 83 -8.27 -0.85 -0.28
CA HIS A 83 -8.61 0.50 -0.70
C HIS A 83 -7.35 1.27 -1.17
N GLN A 84 -7.54 2.21 -2.08
CA GLN A 84 -6.57 3.26 -2.35
C GLN A 84 -6.84 4.45 -1.43
N ASN A 85 -5.80 4.96 -0.77
CA ASN A 85 -5.91 6.22 -0.02
C ASN A 85 -5.96 7.41 -0.98
N ALA A 86 -6.44 8.57 -0.48
CA ALA A 86 -6.44 9.83 -1.23
C ALA A 86 -5.06 10.25 -1.78
N ARG A 87 -3.96 9.75 -1.19
CA ARG A 87 -2.58 9.97 -1.65
C ARG A 87 -2.10 8.95 -2.71
N GLY A 88 -3.00 8.12 -3.25
CA GLY A 88 -2.69 7.10 -4.26
C GLY A 88 -1.95 5.85 -3.73
N ALA A 89 -1.80 5.71 -2.40
CA ALA A 89 -1.19 4.53 -1.80
C ALA A 89 -2.18 3.36 -1.81
N PHE A 90 -1.77 2.23 -2.39
CA PHE A 90 -2.57 1.00 -2.44
C PHE A 90 -2.37 0.15 -1.19
N HIS A 91 -3.47 -0.32 -0.62
CA HIS A 91 -3.48 -1.28 0.48
C HIS A 91 -4.00 -2.62 0.01
N TRP A 92 -3.53 -3.68 0.64
CA TRP A 92 -3.97 -5.05 0.42
C TRP A 92 -4.62 -5.61 1.66
N LEU A 93 -5.66 -6.43 1.46
CA LEU A 93 -6.23 -7.22 2.52
C LEU A 93 -5.47 -8.55 2.59
N CYS A 94 -4.83 -8.80 3.73
CA CYS A 94 -4.04 -10.00 3.97
C CYS A 94 -4.68 -10.85 5.07
N LEU A 95 -4.65 -12.17 4.89
CA LEU A 95 -4.95 -13.17 5.90
C LEU A 95 -3.66 -13.63 6.55
N CYS A 96 -3.54 -13.46 7.86
CA CYS A 96 -2.41 -14.00 8.60
C CYS A 96 -2.64 -15.48 8.92
N ASP A 97 -1.57 -16.25 9.06
CA ASP A 97 -1.60 -17.64 9.56
C ASP A 97 -2.23 -17.73 10.96
N CYS A 98 -2.25 -16.61 11.71
CA CYS A 98 -2.98 -16.44 12.98
C CYS A 98 -4.53 -16.43 12.83
N GLY A 99 -5.04 -16.44 11.60
CA GLY A 99 -6.47 -16.31 11.27
C GLY A 99 -6.98 -14.87 11.17
N ALA A 100 -6.19 -13.87 11.61
CA ALA A 100 -6.59 -12.47 11.56
C ALA A 100 -6.46 -11.87 10.15
N LYS A 101 -7.45 -11.07 9.76
CA LYS A 101 -7.41 -10.27 8.52
C LYS A 101 -6.87 -8.88 8.83
N VAL A 102 -5.88 -8.42 8.07
CA VAL A 102 -5.19 -7.14 8.27
C VAL A 102 -5.07 -6.40 6.96
N THR A 103 -5.18 -5.07 7.01
CA THR A 103 -4.99 -4.21 5.83
C THR A 103 -3.60 -3.58 5.88
N ILE A 104 -2.78 -3.83 4.85
CA ILE A 104 -1.36 -3.45 4.83
C ILE A 104 -1.03 -2.71 3.53
N LYS A 105 -0.22 -1.66 3.62
CA LYS A 105 0.30 -0.94 2.44
C LYS A 105 1.17 -1.88 1.58
N GLY A 106 0.96 -1.91 0.26
CA GLY A 106 1.74 -2.78 -0.63
C GLY A 106 3.25 -2.55 -0.56
N GLY A 107 3.69 -1.31 -0.30
CA GLY A 107 5.10 -1.02 -0.06
C GLY A 107 5.70 -1.79 1.13
N HIS A 108 4.93 -1.98 2.22
CA HIS A 108 5.38 -2.69 3.42
C HIS A 108 5.41 -4.21 3.25
N LEU A 109 4.55 -4.76 2.39
CA LEU A 109 4.60 -6.18 2.01
C LEU A 109 5.87 -6.47 1.24
N ARG A 110 6.17 -5.67 0.20
CA ARG A 110 7.36 -5.84 -0.63
C ARG A 110 8.68 -5.58 0.09
N SER A 111 8.72 -4.59 0.99
CA SER A 111 9.93 -4.33 1.79
C SER A 111 10.13 -5.31 2.95
N GLY A 112 9.13 -6.16 3.25
CA GLY A 112 9.19 -7.09 4.36
C GLY A 112 9.06 -6.44 5.75
N ALA A 113 8.64 -5.18 5.82
CA ALA A 113 8.44 -4.45 7.08
C ALA A 113 7.31 -5.07 7.94
N THR A 114 6.33 -5.73 7.31
CA THR A 114 5.23 -6.39 8.03
C THR A 114 5.16 -7.86 7.64
N LYS A 115 5.55 -8.74 8.57
CA LYS A 115 5.61 -10.20 8.36
C LYS A 115 4.46 -10.97 9.03
N SER A 116 3.70 -10.32 9.91
CA SER A 116 2.58 -10.94 10.65
C SER A 116 1.55 -9.90 11.11
N CYS A 117 0.39 -10.39 11.59
CA CYS A 117 -0.65 -9.59 12.25
C CYS A 117 -0.20 -8.94 13.59
N GLY A 118 1.07 -9.10 13.98
CA GLY A 118 1.59 -8.79 15.33
C GLY A 118 1.63 -10.01 16.26
N CYS A 119 1.10 -11.17 15.82
CA CYS A 119 1.15 -12.41 16.60
C CYS A 119 2.57 -12.88 16.86
N LEU A 120 3.48 -12.75 15.89
CA LEU A 120 4.87 -13.18 16.03
C LEU A 120 5.57 -12.45 17.17
N HIS A 121 5.34 -11.13 17.29
CA HIS A 121 5.91 -10.35 18.39
C HIS A 121 5.30 -10.74 19.74
N LYS A 122 3.99 -10.99 19.80
CA LYS A 122 3.32 -11.47 21.02
C LYS A 122 3.86 -12.81 21.49
N GLU A 123 4.06 -13.76 20.56
CA GLU A 123 4.66 -15.07 20.85
C GLU A 123 6.06 -14.90 21.47
N ILE A 124 6.92 -14.10 20.85
CA ILE A 124 8.29 -13.84 21.33
C ILE A 124 8.28 -13.18 22.71
N VAL A 125 7.48 -12.11 22.91
CA VAL A 125 7.39 -11.42 24.21
C VAL A 125 6.82 -12.34 25.29
N SER A 126 5.79 -13.14 24.97
CA SER A 126 5.21 -14.09 25.91
C SER A 126 6.20 -15.20 26.31
N ALA A 127 6.99 -15.70 25.37
CA ALA A 127 8.04 -16.69 25.64
C ALA A 127 9.21 -16.07 26.44
N ALA A 128 9.55 -14.80 26.19
CA ALA A 128 10.57 -14.10 26.96
C ALA A 128 10.12 -13.87 28.42
N CYS A 129 8.87 -13.46 28.64
CA CYS A 129 8.33 -13.26 29.99
C CYS A 129 8.13 -14.57 30.75
N ALA A 130 7.77 -15.67 30.07
CA ALA A 130 7.67 -16.99 30.69
C ALA A 130 9.01 -17.49 31.25
N ASN A 131 10.11 -17.10 30.61
CA ASN A 131 11.47 -17.51 30.98
C ASN A 131 12.21 -16.47 31.86
N GLN A 132 11.56 -15.38 32.26
CA GLN A 132 12.17 -14.30 33.05
C GLN A 132 11.45 -14.11 34.40
N SER A 133 11.68 -15.04 35.32
CA SER A 133 11.62 -14.73 36.75
C SER A 133 12.80 -13.81 37.12
N GLY A 134 12.61 -12.50 36.97
CA GLY A 134 13.33 -11.50 37.78
C GLY A 134 14.69 -10.98 37.31
N LYS A 135 14.83 -10.47 36.07
CA LYS A 135 15.92 -9.52 35.76
C LYS A 135 15.43 -8.34 34.91
N ASN A 136 15.33 -7.18 35.55
CA ASN A 136 15.22 -5.88 34.86
C ASN A 136 16.49 -5.67 34.01
N ASN A 137 16.34 -5.25 32.75
CA ASN A 137 17.44 -4.69 31.97
C ASN A 137 17.02 -3.35 31.33
N PRO A 138 17.66 -2.21 31.69
CA PRO A 138 17.22 -0.87 31.31
C PRO A 138 17.85 -0.37 30.00
N ASN A 139 17.88 -1.18 28.93
CA ASN A 139 18.48 -0.75 27.65
C ASN A 139 17.57 -0.96 26.45
N TYR A 140 16.35 -0.41 26.54
CA TYR A 140 15.47 -0.17 25.39
C TYR A 140 15.40 1.33 25.11
N THR A 141 16.31 1.79 24.25
CA THR A 141 16.32 3.12 23.63
C THR A 141 16.48 2.87 22.13
N ASN A 142 15.78 3.47 21.17
CA ASN A 142 14.82 4.57 21.11
C ASN A 142 13.86 4.31 19.94
N GLY A 143 12.59 4.74 20.07
CA GLY A 143 11.74 4.97 18.89
C GLY A 143 10.26 4.63 19.01
N ASN A 144 9.51 5.43 19.78
CA ASN A 144 8.09 5.76 19.59
C ASN A 144 6.99 4.68 19.82
N PHE A 145 6.67 4.51 21.12
CA PHE A 145 5.34 4.48 21.76
C PHE A 145 4.14 3.75 21.10
N THR A 146 3.64 2.70 21.76
CA THR A 146 2.50 2.76 22.70
C THR A 146 2.01 1.33 22.98
N GLY A 147 2.12 0.90 24.23
CA GLY A 147 1.61 -0.40 24.63
C GLY A 147 2.01 -0.72 26.04
N PHE A 148 1.32 -0.12 27.01
CA PHE A 148 1.16 -0.71 28.31
C PHE A 148 0.97 -2.22 28.15
N CYS A 149 1.67 -3.02 28.95
CA CYS A 149 1.20 -4.36 29.27
C CYS A 149 -0.11 -4.19 30.05
N THR A 150 -1.19 -3.84 29.34
CA THR A 150 -2.53 -4.04 29.89
C THR A 150 -2.73 -5.53 29.84
N LYS A 151 -2.79 -6.16 31.02
CA LYS A 151 -3.56 -7.38 31.20
C LYS A 151 -4.98 -7.08 30.70
N SER A 152 -5.22 -7.21 29.41
CA SER A 152 -6.57 -7.21 28.88
C SER A 152 -7.11 -8.61 29.14
N LYS A 153 -7.67 -8.79 30.34
CA LYS A 153 -8.75 -9.76 30.52
C LYS A 153 -9.86 -9.33 29.56
N LYS A 154 -9.88 -9.89 28.35
CA LYS A 154 -11.12 -9.91 27.57
C LYS A 154 -11.84 -11.16 27.97
N ASN A 155 -12.89 -10.95 28.77
CA ASN A 155 -13.86 -11.95 29.14
C ASN A 155 -14.36 -12.66 27.87
N PHE A 156 -14.04 -13.95 27.78
CA PHE A 156 -14.83 -14.89 27.00
C PHE A 156 -16.12 -15.11 27.80
N THR A 157 -17.16 -14.34 27.49
CA THR A 157 -18.52 -14.85 27.71
C THR A 157 -18.87 -15.65 26.48
N SER A 158 -18.81 -16.98 26.64
CA SER A 158 -19.46 -17.94 25.78
C SER A 158 -20.91 -17.52 25.53
N LEU A 159 -21.26 -17.13 24.30
CA LEU A 159 -22.62 -17.35 23.83
C LEU A 159 -22.61 -18.65 23.03
N SER A 160 -22.98 -19.72 23.73
CA SER A 160 -23.53 -20.93 23.15
C SER A 160 -24.78 -20.56 22.34
N VAL A 161 -24.70 -20.57 21.02
CA VAL A 161 -25.90 -20.66 20.19
C VAL A 161 -26.28 -22.14 20.16
N ASN A 162 -27.13 -22.53 21.10
CA ASN A 162 -27.77 -23.85 21.07
C ASN A 162 -28.74 -23.87 19.88
N VAL A 163 -28.51 -24.83 18.98
CA VAL A 163 -29.45 -25.23 17.95
C VAL A 163 -30.56 -26.03 18.64
N THR A 164 -31.75 -25.44 18.80
CA THR A 164 -32.98 -26.20 19.03
C THR A 164 -34.16 -25.53 18.32
N THR A 165 -34.52 -26.12 17.18
CA THR A 165 -35.88 -26.46 16.74
C THR A 165 -37.04 -25.85 17.55
N THR A 166 -37.84 -24.95 16.95
CA THR A 166 -39.32 -24.97 17.01
C THR A 166 -39.98 -23.89 16.14
N LEU A 167 -40.61 -24.38 15.07
CA LEU A 167 -41.87 -23.99 14.42
C LEU A 167 -42.71 -22.82 14.99
N VAL A 168 -43.18 -21.98 14.05
CA VAL A 168 -44.59 -21.59 13.79
C VAL A 168 -45.16 -20.24 14.32
N LYS A 169 -45.95 -19.62 13.42
CA LYS A 169 -46.96 -18.51 13.51
C LYS A 169 -46.39 -17.08 13.42
N ASN A 170 -46.52 -16.39 12.27
CA ASN A 170 -47.71 -15.79 11.62
C ASN A 170 -48.07 -14.37 12.13
N VAL A 171 -48.58 -13.57 11.17
CA VAL A 171 -49.56 -12.46 11.33
C VAL A 171 -49.03 -11.01 11.33
N THR A 172 -49.05 -10.44 10.12
CA THR A 172 -49.60 -9.12 9.68
C THR A 172 -49.57 -7.88 10.60
N ARG A 173 -49.12 -6.72 10.08
CA ARG A 173 -49.96 -5.61 9.54
C ARG A 173 -49.15 -4.31 9.31
N ARG A 174 -49.39 -3.66 8.14
CA ARG A 174 -49.70 -2.22 7.85
C ARG A 174 -48.97 -1.12 8.65
N LYS A 175 -48.50 0.03 8.13
CA LYS A 175 -48.92 0.91 7.00
C LYS A 175 -47.91 2.09 6.85
N LYS A 176 -47.69 2.53 5.60
CA LYS A 176 -47.47 3.89 5.02
C LYS A 176 -46.97 5.08 5.89
N ASN A 177 -45.95 5.79 5.38
CA ASN A 177 -45.95 7.22 4.97
C ASN A 177 -44.54 7.61 4.49
N SER A 178 -44.29 7.87 3.20
CA SER A 178 -44.44 9.15 2.48
C SER A 178 -43.69 10.33 3.10
N TYR A 179 -42.51 10.65 2.56
CA TYR A 179 -41.93 11.99 2.62
C TYR A 179 -41.40 12.38 1.23
N ARG A 180 -42.16 13.28 0.60
CA ARG A 180 -41.69 14.28 -0.37
C ARG A 180 -41.01 15.39 0.43
N ASN A 181 -39.89 15.88 -0.06
CA ASN A 181 -39.61 17.29 -0.29
C ASN A 181 -38.42 17.38 -1.25
#